data_AF-A0A661RGN0-F1
#
_entry.id   AF-A0A661RGN0-F1
#
_cell.length_a   1.000
_cell.length_b   1.000
_cell.length_c   1.000
_cell.angle_alpha   90.00
_cell.angle_beta   90.00
_cell.angle_gamma   90.00
#
_symmetry.space_group_name_H-M   'P 1'
#
loop_
_entity.id
_entity.type
_entity.pdbx_description
1 polymer ?
#
loop_
_entity_poly.entity_id
_entity_poly.type
_entity_poly.pdbx_seq_one_letter_code
_entity_poly.pdbx_strand_id
1 'polypeptide(L)'
;MSSTYPAGQANNNEGRLEKNANAILFIELAALLHDIGKLSKGFLRYRREWQGEKGLPDPHADKFLENHETFKALIPKEFKDITLKLYSTSFDEIDFSIQKAVDEHDEPDKQDEQDVMKVIKAADKNDSAIDRNNPLYSAEQKTGQIFRSNVFGNECGSPDRVVDMDSQDGYRKKLYKDLAPLLSDYLSPKKDHFTAGQRRNILKSVHSAFIHGLSDTCRPQNDTTLWDHSYAVASIAKVLTVHNLFCDKKDIIDDFQKVKYDIWGIGWDGLKFLSYGQKIGDITARKKIINLIKNQIREIVEHQYPVGNTVYEDDNGIYFVVPANFIPVAEGDDEKQENKYGDLHGILQKEIAKAVWEASDCEIQPQFAWQSNCTQLTDIVKVIGSINKKTQFRFSSDIGFLEKLKGSVEFKKGEEVCSICRLRPADREKSQGEKKICGICDRRRGEEAKKNRDEVGIKQTIFIDEIVDQYQRAALIVAKFDLDQWLNG
;
A
#
# COMPACT_ATOMS: atom_id res chain seq x y z
N MET A 1 -4.84 11.57 -22.48
CA MET A 1 -5.59 10.79 -23.48
C MET A 1 -6.60 9.96 -22.72
N SER A 2 -7.88 10.14 -23.06
CA SER A 2 -9.02 9.41 -22.50
C SER A 2 -8.77 7.91 -22.60
N SER A 3 -8.63 7.23 -21.46
CA SER A 3 -8.61 5.77 -21.39
C SER A 3 -10.04 5.27 -21.57
N THR A 4 -10.50 5.24 -22.81
CA THR A 4 -11.74 4.54 -23.17
C THR A 4 -11.45 3.04 -23.13
N TYR A 5 -12.09 2.36 -22.19
CA TYR A 5 -12.12 0.91 -22.07
C TYR A 5 -12.48 0.28 -23.42
N PRO A 6 -11.73 -0.75 -23.89
CA PRO A 6 -12.12 -1.46 -25.09
C PRO A 6 -13.43 -2.22 -24.80
N ALA A 7 -14.50 -1.79 -25.46
CA ALA A 7 -15.78 -2.48 -25.48
C ALA A 7 -15.64 -3.83 -26.22
N GLY A 8 -15.11 -4.83 -25.52
CA GLY A 8 -15.15 -6.24 -25.88
C GLY A 8 -15.94 -6.97 -24.81
N GLN A 9 -16.84 -7.86 -25.22
CA GLN A 9 -17.74 -8.64 -24.37
C GLN A 9 -17.08 -9.11 -23.07
N ALA A 10 -17.40 -8.42 -21.96
CA ALA A 10 -16.88 -8.75 -20.65
C ALA A 10 -17.36 -10.15 -20.24
N ASN A 11 -16.40 -11.02 -19.91
CA ASN A 11 -16.66 -12.08 -18.96
C ASN A 11 -17.35 -11.45 -17.75
N ASN A 12 -18.40 -12.09 -17.22
CA ASN A 12 -19.34 -11.58 -16.19
C ASN A 12 -18.69 -10.95 -14.93
N ASN A 13 -17.38 -11.13 -14.74
CA ASN A 13 -16.61 -10.77 -13.56
C ASN A 13 -15.89 -9.41 -13.66
N GLU A 14 -15.23 -9.09 -14.79
CA GLU A 14 -14.61 -7.76 -15.00
C GLU A 14 -15.66 -6.65 -14.95
N GLY A 15 -16.79 -6.87 -15.62
CA GLY A 15 -17.92 -5.95 -15.58
C GLY A 15 -18.56 -5.82 -14.19
N ARG A 16 -18.33 -6.77 -13.26
CA ARG A 16 -18.78 -6.65 -11.87
C ARG A 16 -17.83 -5.79 -11.05
N LEU A 17 -16.52 -5.96 -11.22
CA LEU A 17 -15.52 -5.13 -10.54
C LEU A 17 -15.64 -3.67 -11.00
N GLU A 18 -15.76 -3.45 -12.31
CA GLU A 18 -15.91 -2.11 -12.90
C GLU A 18 -17.14 -1.38 -12.35
N LYS A 19 -18.30 -2.05 -12.30
CA LYS A 19 -19.56 -1.47 -11.77
C LYS A 19 -19.48 -1.12 -10.28
N ASN A 20 -18.63 -1.81 -9.52
CA ASN A 20 -18.47 -1.62 -8.09
C ASN A 20 -17.22 -0.81 -7.71
N ALA A 21 -16.38 -0.39 -8.67
CA ALA A 21 -15.08 0.19 -8.38
C ALA A 21 -15.16 1.40 -7.43
N ASN A 22 -16.08 2.33 -7.70
CA ASN A 22 -16.29 3.50 -6.84
C ASN A 22 -16.78 3.12 -5.43
N ALA A 23 -17.64 2.10 -5.32
CA ALA A 23 -18.15 1.63 -4.04
C ALA A 23 -17.06 0.95 -3.21
N ILE A 24 -16.22 0.11 -3.83
CA ILE A 24 -15.06 -0.54 -3.18
C ILE A 24 -14.10 0.52 -2.63
N LEU A 25 -13.80 1.53 -3.44
CA LEU A 25 -12.86 2.59 -3.08
C LEU A 25 -13.45 3.53 -2.02
N PHE A 26 -14.77 3.73 -2.01
CA PHE A 26 -15.47 4.42 -0.93
C PHE A 26 -15.43 3.64 0.39
N ILE A 27 -15.67 2.33 0.37
CA ILE A 27 -15.57 1.47 1.56
C ILE A 27 -14.14 1.49 2.11
N GLU A 28 -13.13 1.42 1.24
CA GLU A 28 -11.72 1.60 1.63
C GLU A 28 -11.50 2.93 2.37
N LEU A 29 -12.03 4.03 1.85
CA LEU A 29 -11.92 5.34 2.48
C LEU A 29 -12.65 5.43 3.83
N ALA A 30 -13.86 4.86 3.92
CA ALA A 30 -14.63 4.85 5.17
C ALA A 30 -13.91 4.02 6.25
N ALA A 31 -13.40 2.84 5.87
CA ALA A 31 -12.57 2.01 6.74
C ALA A 31 -11.26 2.70 7.14
N LEU A 32 -10.64 3.49 6.25
CA LEU A 32 -9.45 4.28 6.61
C LEU A 32 -9.75 5.37 7.65
N LEU A 33 -10.97 5.90 7.66
CA LEU A 33 -11.35 7.00 8.54
C LEU A 33 -12.11 6.56 9.80
N HIS A 34 -12.47 5.28 9.92
CA HIS A 34 -13.33 4.76 11.00
C HIS A 34 -12.86 5.19 12.39
N ASP A 35 -11.54 5.23 12.58
CA ASP A 35 -10.91 5.41 13.87
C ASP A 35 -10.42 6.85 14.12
N ILE A 36 -10.94 7.82 13.35
CA ILE A 36 -10.54 9.24 13.43
C ILE A 36 -10.72 9.84 14.84
N GLY A 37 -11.59 9.24 15.67
CA GLY A 37 -11.79 9.61 17.07
C GLY A 37 -10.55 9.43 17.95
N LYS A 38 -9.68 8.46 17.62
CA LYS A 38 -8.40 8.23 18.33
C LYS A 38 -7.42 9.39 18.15
N LEU A 39 -7.54 10.19 17.09
CA LEU A 39 -6.74 11.41 16.87
C LEU A 39 -7.18 12.57 17.79
N SER A 40 -7.61 12.30 19.03
CA SER A 40 -8.14 13.29 19.96
C SER A 40 -7.36 13.35 21.26
N LYS A 41 -7.36 14.53 21.86
CA LYS A 41 -6.88 14.70 23.24
C LYS A 41 -7.73 13.90 24.23
N GLY A 42 -9.04 13.78 23.95
CA GLY A 42 -10.00 13.02 24.75
C GLY A 42 -9.61 11.54 24.85
N PHE A 43 -9.33 10.90 23.72
CA PHE A 43 -8.89 9.51 23.66
C PHE A 43 -7.60 9.27 24.46
N LEU A 44 -6.57 10.09 24.27
CA LEU A 44 -5.30 9.94 25.01
C LEU A 44 -5.46 10.16 26.52
N ARG A 45 -6.41 11.00 26.95
CA ARG A 45 -6.75 11.15 28.38
C ARG A 45 -7.47 9.91 28.90
N TYR A 46 -8.50 9.46 28.18
CA TYR A 46 -9.24 8.26 28.49
C TYR A 46 -8.31 7.05 28.69
N ARG A 47 -7.35 6.84 27.78
CA ARG A 47 -6.37 5.74 27.84
C ARG A 47 -5.49 5.74 29.10
N ARG A 48 -5.34 6.88 29.79
CA ARG A 48 -4.62 6.94 31.08
C ARG A 48 -5.44 6.44 32.26
N GLU A 49 -6.76 6.53 32.16
CA GLU A 49 -7.69 6.41 33.30
C GLU A 49 -8.57 5.16 33.22
N TRP A 50 -8.86 4.64 32.02
CA TRP A 50 -9.86 3.58 31.79
C TRP A 50 -9.63 2.28 32.57
N GLN A 51 -8.37 1.93 32.90
CA GLN A 51 -8.07 0.74 33.72
C GLN A 51 -8.37 0.96 35.21
N GLY A 52 -8.44 2.21 35.67
CA GLY A 52 -8.68 2.58 37.07
C GLY A 52 -10.16 2.76 37.41
N GLU A 53 -11.00 3.01 36.40
CA GLU A 53 -12.43 3.29 36.58
C GLU A 53 -13.29 2.36 35.72
N LYS A 54 -14.13 1.54 36.37
CA LYS A 54 -15.07 0.66 35.66
C LYS A 54 -16.15 1.49 34.98
N GLY A 55 -16.36 1.26 33.68
CA GLY A 55 -17.46 1.84 32.92
C GLY A 55 -17.21 3.29 32.47
N LEU A 56 -15.97 3.75 32.47
CA LEU A 56 -15.60 5.02 31.83
C LEU A 56 -15.93 4.91 30.32
N PRO A 57 -16.77 5.80 29.76
CA PRO A 57 -17.13 5.73 28.35
C PRO A 57 -15.91 6.06 27.49
N ASP A 58 -15.66 5.23 26.48
CA ASP A 58 -14.60 5.50 25.53
C ASP A 58 -15.06 6.57 24.53
N PRO A 59 -14.44 7.77 24.52
CA PRO A 59 -14.88 8.86 23.67
C PRO A 59 -14.74 8.56 22.17
N HIS A 60 -13.89 7.61 21.74
CA HIS A 60 -13.77 7.29 20.31
C HIS A 60 -14.87 6.33 19.81
N ALA A 61 -15.48 5.55 20.71
CA ALA A 61 -16.48 4.53 20.39
C ALA A 61 -17.93 4.98 20.67
N ASP A 62 -18.12 5.98 21.53
CA ASP A 62 -19.45 6.49 21.89
C ASP A 62 -19.96 7.52 20.87
N LYS A 63 -20.24 7.08 19.63
CA LYS A 63 -20.71 7.92 18.52
C LYS A 63 -19.91 9.21 18.39
N PHE A 64 -18.61 9.05 18.18
CA PHE A 64 -17.61 10.11 18.30
C PHE A 64 -18.02 11.42 17.59
N LEU A 65 -18.50 11.37 16.34
CA LEU A 65 -18.86 12.58 15.58
C LEU A 65 -20.09 13.30 16.13
N GLU A 66 -20.99 12.56 16.77
CA GLU A 66 -22.19 13.11 17.39
C GLU A 66 -21.94 13.62 18.80
N ASN A 67 -21.21 12.87 19.62
CA ASN A 67 -21.12 13.13 21.06
C ASN A 67 -19.83 13.88 21.45
N HIS A 68 -18.71 13.59 20.80
CA HIS A 68 -17.37 14.00 21.26
C HIS A 68 -16.66 14.96 20.32
N GLU A 69 -17.09 15.08 19.06
CA GLU A 69 -16.49 15.99 18.10
C GLU A 69 -16.81 17.46 18.43
N THR A 70 -15.76 18.25 18.67
CA THR A 70 -15.85 19.67 19.03
C THR A 70 -15.88 20.58 17.81
N PHE A 71 -15.44 20.10 16.65
CA PHE A 71 -15.36 20.84 15.40
C PHE A 71 -16.45 20.45 14.39
N LYS A 72 -17.68 20.19 14.85
CA LYS A 72 -18.80 19.69 14.00
C LYS A 72 -19.00 20.47 12.69
N ALA A 73 -18.85 21.79 12.73
CA ALA A 73 -18.98 22.66 11.56
C ALA A 73 -17.89 22.47 10.49
N LEU A 74 -16.79 21.80 10.83
CA LEU A 74 -15.69 21.50 9.90
C LEU A 74 -15.77 20.09 9.32
N ILE A 75 -16.61 19.20 9.87
CA ILE A 75 -16.81 17.86 9.32
C ILE A 75 -17.26 18.00 7.86
N PRO A 76 -16.57 17.40 6.88
CA PRO A 76 -17.01 17.42 5.50
C PRO A 76 -18.43 16.86 5.38
N LYS A 77 -19.31 17.56 4.66
CA LYS A 77 -20.72 17.13 4.46
C LYS A 77 -20.82 15.72 3.87
N GLU A 78 -19.81 15.35 3.07
CA GLU A 78 -19.66 14.04 2.45
C GLU A 78 -19.57 12.90 3.47
N PHE A 79 -19.34 13.17 4.76
CA PHE A 79 -19.39 12.12 5.78
C PHE A 79 -20.80 11.53 5.96
N LYS A 80 -21.85 12.30 5.65
CA LYS A 80 -23.26 11.90 5.78
C LYS A 80 -23.93 11.60 4.44
N ASP A 81 -23.62 12.37 3.41
CA ASP A 81 -24.46 12.48 2.20
C ASP A 81 -24.14 11.45 1.10
N ILE A 82 -24.02 10.15 1.44
CA ILE A 82 -23.67 9.12 0.45
C ILE A 82 -24.62 7.94 0.54
N THR A 83 -25.26 7.63 -0.59
CA THR A 83 -25.97 6.36 -0.79
C THR A 83 -25.02 5.41 -1.50
N LEU A 84 -24.60 4.36 -0.80
CA LEU A 84 -23.82 3.29 -1.39
C LEU A 84 -24.72 2.45 -2.30
N LYS A 85 -24.21 2.05 -3.46
CA LYS A 85 -24.90 1.06 -4.31
C LYS A 85 -23.91 0.01 -4.75
N LEU A 86 -24.10 -1.20 -4.22
CA LEU A 86 -23.36 -2.38 -4.64
C LEU A 86 -24.16 -3.13 -5.71
N TYR A 87 -23.45 -3.65 -6.70
CA TYR A 87 -23.97 -4.53 -7.73
C TYR A 87 -23.48 -5.95 -7.41
N SER A 88 -24.21 -6.61 -6.52
CA SER A 88 -24.00 -7.98 -6.08
C SER A 88 -25.30 -8.79 -6.17
N THR A 89 -25.20 -10.11 -6.03
CA THR A 89 -26.35 -11.00 -5.84
C THR A 89 -26.53 -11.41 -4.38
N SER A 90 -25.50 -11.23 -3.55
CA SER A 90 -25.41 -11.82 -2.21
C SER A 90 -25.02 -10.83 -1.12
N PHE A 91 -24.39 -9.70 -1.49
CA PHE A 91 -23.78 -8.72 -0.60
C PHE A 91 -24.29 -7.33 -0.98
N ASP A 92 -25.35 -6.89 -0.32
CA ASP A 92 -26.07 -5.66 -0.65
C ASP A 92 -25.98 -4.67 0.51
N GLU A 93 -25.66 -3.43 0.16
CA GLU A 93 -25.62 -2.31 1.09
C GLU A 93 -26.17 -1.08 0.37
N ILE A 94 -27.09 -0.37 1.03
CA ILE A 94 -27.78 0.80 0.47
C ILE A 94 -27.60 2.03 1.37
N ASP A 95 -27.38 1.84 2.67
CA ASP A 95 -27.35 2.94 3.63
C ASP A 95 -26.05 2.91 4.44
N PHE A 96 -24.94 3.25 3.78
CA PHE A 96 -23.63 3.28 4.40
C PHE A 96 -22.92 4.60 4.14
N SER A 97 -22.28 5.15 5.18
CA SER A 97 -21.61 6.45 5.15
C SER A 97 -20.30 6.41 5.95
N ILE A 98 -19.42 7.40 5.74
CA ILE A 98 -18.20 7.53 6.55
C ILE A 98 -18.58 7.78 8.02
N GLN A 99 -19.65 8.54 8.27
CA GLN A 99 -20.12 8.75 9.64
C GLN A 99 -20.49 7.43 10.31
N LYS A 100 -21.24 6.54 9.65
CA LYS A 100 -21.58 5.23 10.22
C LYS A 100 -20.31 4.44 10.56
N ALA A 101 -19.32 4.43 9.66
CA ALA A 101 -18.03 3.78 9.93
C ALA A 101 -17.36 4.34 11.18
N VAL A 102 -17.42 5.66 11.41
CA VAL A 102 -16.82 6.28 12.58
C VAL A 102 -17.62 6.03 13.85
N ASP A 103 -18.93 6.19 13.80
CA ASP A 103 -19.77 6.20 15.00
C ASP A 103 -20.17 4.79 15.48
N GLU A 104 -20.13 3.77 14.61
CA GLU A 104 -20.71 2.45 14.90
C GLU A 104 -19.72 1.27 14.82
N HIS A 105 -18.43 1.48 14.49
CA HIS A 105 -17.46 0.39 14.29
C HIS A 105 -17.16 -0.42 15.57
N ASP A 106 -17.25 0.18 16.76
CA ASP A 106 -17.02 -0.53 18.03
C ASP A 106 -18.34 -0.98 18.70
N GLU A 107 -19.50 -0.67 18.10
CA GLU A 107 -20.78 -1.13 18.64
C GLU A 107 -20.93 -2.66 18.48
N PRO A 108 -21.60 -3.36 19.41
CA PRO A 108 -21.95 -4.77 19.21
C PRO A 108 -22.78 -4.97 17.93
N ASP A 109 -22.57 -6.09 17.25
CA ASP A 109 -23.30 -6.43 16.02
C ASP A 109 -24.82 -6.39 16.27
N LYS A 110 -25.54 -5.62 15.45
CA LYS A 110 -26.99 -5.50 15.52
C LYS A 110 -27.64 -6.62 14.70
N GLN A 111 -28.85 -7.02 15.09
CA GLN A 111 -29.57 -8.11 14.39
C GLN A 111 -29.87 -7.77 12.92
N ASP A 112 -30.02 -6.48 12.60
CA ASP A 112 -30.26 -5.90 11.29
C ASP A 112 -29.02 -5.21 10.69
N GLU A 113 -27.83 -5.45 11.26
CA GLU A 113 -26.60 -4.84 10.78
C GLU A 113 -26.28 -5.28 9.35
N GLN A 114 -25.97 -4.27 8.54
CA GLN A 114 -25.73 -4.41 7.11
C GLN A 114 -24.30 -4.90 6.84
N ASP A 115 -24.10 -5.51 5.66
CA ASP A 115 -22.92 -6.34 5.40
C ASP A 115 -21.60 -5.53 5.37
N VAL A 116 -21.63 -4.26 4.97
CA VAL A 116 -20.40 -3.44 4.87
C VAL A 116 -19.85 -3.08 6.25
N MET A 117 -20.71 -2.76 7.22
CA MET A 117 -20.25 -2.46 8.59
C MET A 117 -19.57 -3.69 9.21
N LYS A 118 -20.16 -4.87 9.02
CA LYS A 118 -19.58 -6.13 9.48
C LYS A 118 -18.21 -6.41 8.88
N VAL A 119 -18.02 -6.12 7.59
CA VAL A 119 -16.71 -6.22 6.93
C VAL A 119 -15.66 -5.32 7.61
N ILE A 120 -16.02 -4.07 7.93
CA ILE A 120 -15.10 -3.13 8.61
C ILE A 120 -14.79 -3.63 10.03
N LYS A 121 -15.80 -4.07 10.79
CA LYS A 121 -15.62 -4.65 12.13
C LYS A 121 -14.73 -5.89 12.11
N ALA A 122 -14.92 -6.77 11.13
CA ALA A 122 -14.10 -7.95 10.96
C ALA A 122 -12.63 -7.60 10.63
N ALA A 123 -12.41 -6.60 9.78
CA ALA A 123 -11.09 -6.10 9.44
C ALA A 123 -10.38 -5.43 10.64
N ASP A 124 -11.08 -4.58 11.39
CA ASP A 124 -10.57 -3.94 12.60
C ASP A 124 -10.19 -4.97 13.67
N LYS A 125 -11.10 -5.92 13.97
CA LYS A 125 -10.80 -7.04 14.87
C LYS A 125 -9.60 -7.87 14.38
N ASN A 126 -9.42 -8.05 13.07
CA ASN A 126 -8.28 -8.78 12.52
C ASN A 126 -6.94 -8.08 12.79
N ASP A 127 -6.85 -6.80 12.47
CA ASP A 127 -5.64 -6.02 12.69
C ASP A 127 -5.33 -5.86 14.20
N SER A 128 -6.36 -5.50 14.98
CA SER A 128 -6.25 -5.36 16.44
C SER A 128 -5.80 -6.65 17.13
N ALA A 129 -6.22 -7.83 16.65
CA ALA A 129 -5.78 -9.11 17.20
C ALA A 129 -4.29 -9.40 16.92
N ILE A 130 -3.78 -8.98 15.76
CA ILE A 130 -2.36 -9.12 15.38
C ILE A 130 -1.50 -8.20 16.25
N ASP A 131 -1.89 -6.94 16.42
CA ASP A 131 -1.14 -5.95 17.20
C ASP A 131 -1.09 -6.33 18.70
N ARG A 132 -2.20 -6.86 19.23
CA ARG A 132 -2.33 -7.21 20.65
C ARG A 132 -1.78 -8.58 21.03
N ASN A 133 -1.01 -9.27 20.16
CA ASN A 133 -0.54 -10.67 20.18
C ASN A 133 -0.24 -11.33 21.55
N ASN A 134 -0.02 -10.56 22.64
CA ASN A 134 -0.20 -11.06 24.00
C ASN A 134 -0.60 -9.93 25.00
N PRO A 135 -1.88 -9.77 25.39
CA PRO A 135 -2.31 -8.68 26.28
C PRO A 135 -1.80 -8.83 27.72
N LEU A 136 -1.27 -10.01 28.11
CA LEU A 136 -0.80 -10.28 29.47
C LEU A 136 0.45 -9.48 29.88
N TYR A 137 1.17 -8.92 28.90
CA TYR A 137 2.38 -8.13 29.12
C TYR A 137 2.22 -6.65 28.68
N SER A 138 0.98 -6.20 28.50
CA SER A 138 0.69 -4.82 28.12
C SER A 138 0.75 -3.86 29.31
N ALA A 139 1.31 -2.66 29.11
CA ALA A 139 1.40 -1.63 30.15
C ALA A 139 1.02 -0.25 29.62
N GLU A 140 -0.02 0.35 30.20
CA GLU A 140 -0.48 1.69 29.83
C GLU A 140 0.49 2.80 30.20
N GLN A 141 0.53 3.83 29.35
CA GLN A 141 1.28 5.06 29.59
C GLN A 141 0.50 6.04 30.46
N LYS A 142 0.24 5.66 31.72
CA LYS A 142 -0.68 6.35 32.66
C LYS A 142 -0.21 7.74 33.10
N THR A 143 1.09 7.99 33.16
CA THR A 143 1.67 9.24 33.68
C THR A 143 2.78 9.76 32.79
N GLY A 144 3.07 11.07 32.90
CA GLY A 144 4.17 11.70 32.15
C GLY A 144 3.84 11.98 30.68
N GLN A 145 4.86 11.93 29.83
CA GLN A 145 4.72 12.06 28.38
C GLN A 145 4.29 10.72 27.76
N ILE A 146 3.53 10.78 26.67
CA ILE A 146 3.18 9.61 25.86
C ILE A 146 4.24 9.46 24.78
N PHE A 147 4.73 8.24 24.60
CA PHE A 147 5.77 7.90 23.64
C PHE A 147 5.24 6.91 22.62
N ARG A 148 5.74 7.08 21.39
CA ARG A 148 5.72 6.08 20.34
C ARG A 148 7.06 5.36 20.30
N SER A 149 7.06 4.05 20.51
CA SER A 149 8.26 3.22 20.39
C SER A 149 8.58 2.95 18.91
N ASN A 150 9.67 2.24 18.61
CA ASN A 150 9.84 1.58 17.31
C ASN A 150 9.64 0.07 17.50
N VAL A 151 9.71 -0.67 16.40
CA VAL A 151 9.65 -2.15 16.40
C VAL A 151 10.70 -2.84 17.29
N PHE A 152 11.68 -2.11 17.83
CA PHE A 152 12.69 -2.60 18.77
C PHE A 152 12.49 -2.07 20.21
N GLY A 153 11.35 -1.43 20.49
CA GLY A 153 11.00 -0.86 21.80
C GLY A 153 11.69 0.45 22.17
N ASN A 154 12.40 1.12 21.24
CA ASN A 154 13.09 2.37 21.55
C ASN A 154 12.13 3.58 21.53
N GLU A 155 11.97 4.18 22.71
CA GLU A 155 11.21 5.42 22.93
C GLU A 155 12.12 6.66 23.05
N CYS A 156 13.44 6.45 23.20
CA CYS A 156 14.40 7.50 23.55
C CYS A 156 15.06 8.15 22.33
N GLY A 157 15.49 9.41 22.52
CA GLY A 157 16.52 10.05 21.70
C GLY A 157 16.03 10.86 20.49
N SER A 158 14.72 11.00 20.28
CA SER A 158 14.21 11.84 19.20
C SER A 158 12.86 12.52 19.55
N PRO A 159 12.73 13.86 19.38
CA PRO A 159 11.49 14.59 19.68
C PRO A 159 10.26 14.10 18.90
N ASP A 160 10.44 13.46 17.75
CA ASP A 160 9.37 12.89 16.91
C ASP A 160 8.72 11.61 17.47
N ARG A 161 9.22 11.10 18.60
CA ARG A 161 8.64 9.97 19.34
C ARG A 161 7.74 10.40 20.48
N VAL A 162 7.74 11.68 20.84
CA VAL A 162 6.81 12.22 21.85
C VAL A 162 5.47 12.49 21.17
N VAL A 163 4.43 11.86 21.68
CA VAL A 163 3.05 12.09 21.22
C VAL A 163 2.50 13.25 22.03
N ASP A 164 2.44 14.43 21.39
CA ASP A 164 1.87 15.62 22.00
C ASP A 164 0.34 15.54 22.03
N MET A 165 -0.21 15.42 23.23
CA MET A 165 -1.65 15.34 23.46
C MET A 165 -2.38 16.62 23.06
N ASP A 166 -1.78 17.79 23.22
CA ASP A 166 -2.44 19.07 22.97
C ASP A 166 -2.56 19.39 21.47
N SER A 167 -1.70 18.78 20.65
CA SER A 167 -1.72 18.94 19.20
C SER A 167 -2.72 18.02 18.47
N GLN A 168 -3.21 16.95 19.10
CA GLN A 168 -4.05 15.92 18.45
C GLN A 168 -5.30 16.51 17.77
N ASP A 169 -6.08 17.29 18.52
CA ASP A 169 -7.28 17.95 18.00
C ASP A 169 -6.95 18.94 16.86
N GLY A 170 -5.76 19.55 16.90
CA GLY A 170 -5.23 20.41 15.84
C GLY A 170 -4.96 19.64 14.54
N TYR A 171 -4.39 18.43 14.63
CA TYR A 171 -4.19 17.55 13.48
C TYR A 171 -5.53 17.12 12.87
N ARG A 172 -6.51 16.71 13.69
CA ARG A 172 -7.85 16.36 13.19
C ARG A 172 -8.56 17.55 12.54
N LYS A 173 -8.49 18.73 13.15
CA LYS A 173 -9.04 19.97 12.57
C LYS A 173 -8.43 20.30 11.20
N LYS A 174 -7.12 20.11 11.06
CA LYS A 174 -6.43 20.31 9.78
C LYS A 174 -6.88 19.24 8.77
N LEU A 175 -6.99 17.98 9.18
CA LEU A 175 -7.46 16.89 8.34
C LEU A 175 -8.83 17.18 7.73
N TYR A 176 -9.81 17.63 8.53
CA TYR A 176 -11.12 18.00 8.00
C TYR A 176 -11.07 19.06 6.91
N LYS A 177 -10.25 20.11 7.11
CA LYS A 177 -10.08 21.18 6.12
C LYS A 177 -9.42 20.68 4.84
N ASP A 178 -8.42 19.81 4.96
CA ASP A 178 -7.70 19.25 3.82
C ASP A 178 -8.58 18.25 3.05
N LEU A 179 -9.43 17.48 3.74
CA LEU A 179 -10.36 16.51 3.14
C LEU A 179 -11.55 17.16 2.46
N ALA A 180 -12.14 18.22 3.00
CA ALA A 180 -13.34 18.85 2.45
C ALA A 180 -13.29 19.11 0.92
N PRO A 181 -12.26 19.76 0.37
CA PRO A 181 -12.18 19.96 -1.09
C PRO A 181 -11.88 18.66 -1.85
N LEU A 182 -11.18 17.69 -1.24
CA LEU A 182 -10.84 16.42 -1.89
C LEU A 182 -12.04 15.47 -1.99
N LEU A 183 -12.86 15.38 -0.94
CA LEU A 183 -14.02 14.49 -0.87
C LEU A 183 -15.14 14.92 -1.80
N SER A 184 -15.42 16.23 -1.88
CA SER A 184 -16.41 16.76 -2.84
C SER A 184 -16.07 16.37 -4.29
N ASP A 185 -14.78 16.21 -4.58
CA ASP A 185 -14.27 15.85 -5.89
C ASP A 185 -14.23 14.34 -6.11
N TYR A 186 -13.96 13.59 -5.03
CA TYR A 186 -13.89 12.14 -4.99
C TYR A 186 -15.25 11.47 -5.15
N LEU A 187 -16.29 12.08 -4.59
CA LEU A 187 -17.67 11.56 -4.54
C LEU A 187 -18.59 12.25 -5.55
N SER A 188 -18.03 13.02 -6.47
CA SER A 188 -18.81 13.78 -7.44
C SER A 188 -19.56 12.87 -8.41
N PRO A 189 -20.90 12.96 -8.51
CA PRO A 189 -21.67 12.16 -9.48
C PRO A 189 -21.43 12.59 -10.94
N LYS A 190 -20.73 13.70 -11.18
CA LYS A 190 -20.54 14.33 -12.50
C LYS A 190 -19.22 13.94 -13.18
N LYS A 191 -18.33 13.22 -12.50
CA LYS A 191 -17.09 12.71 -13.08
C LYS A 191 -17.29 11.22 -13.34
N ASP A 192 -17.09 10.79 -14.59
CA ASP A 192 -17.25 9.38 -14.96
C ASP A 192 -16.39 8.47 -14.08
N HIS A 193 -15.22 8.92 -13.62
CA HIS A 193 -14.42 8.27 -12.58
C HIS A 193 -13.56 9.29 -11.81
N PHE A 194 -13.35 9.08 -10.49
CA PHE A 194 -12.27 9.75 -9.77
C PHE A 194 -10.92 9.16 -10.20
N THR A 195 -9.84 9.93 -10.08
CA THR A 195 -8.51 9.52 -10.58
C THR A 195 -7.62 8.90 -9.49
N ALA A 196 -6.65 8.07 -9.89
CA ALA A 196 -5.60 7.56 -9.01
C ALA A 196 -4.86 8.68 -8.26
N GLY A 197 -4.69 9.85 -8.91
CA GLY A 197 -4.07 11.03 -8.30
C GLY A 197 -4.92 11.62 -7.16
N GLN A 198 -6.24 11.69 -7.31
CA GLN A 198 -7.14 12.14 -6.25
C GLN A 198 -7.12 11.18 -5.05
N ARG A 199 -7.16 9.86 -5.28
CA ARG A 199 -6.99 8.85 -4.20
C ARG A 199 -5.67 9.06 -3.46
N ARG A 200 -4.56 9.23 -4.19
CA ARG A 200 -3.24 9.47 -3.58
C ARG A 200 -3.21 10.73 -2.72
N ASN A 201 -3.89 11.80 -3.13
CA ASN A 201 -3.97 13.04 -2.35
C ASN A 201 -4.75 12.85 -1.05
N ILE A 202 -5.85 12.08 -1.09
CA ILE A 202 -6.62 11.72 0.12
C ILE A 202 -5.75 10.89 1.07
N LEU A 203 -5.14 9.80 0.59
CA LEU A 203 -4.25 8.96 1.41
C LEU A 203 -3.12 9.78 2.02
N LYS A 204 -2.51 10.69 1.26
CA LYS A 204 -1.47 11.60 1.77
C LYS A 204 -2.00 12.54 2.85
N SER A 205 -3.21 13.06 2.69
CA SER A 205 -3.85 13.93 3.68
C SER A 205 -4.11 13.19 4.99
N VAL A 206 -4.68 11.99 4.91
CA VAL A 206 -4.95 11.13 6.08
C VAL A 206 -3.63 10.72 6.74
N HIS A 207 -2.66 10.21 5.99
CA HIS A 207 -1.33 9.85 6.50
C HIS A 207 -0.70 11.02 7.26
N SER A 208 -0.70 12.23 6.67
CA SER A 208 -0.08 13.41 7.30
C SER A 208 -0.69 13.78 8.65
N ALA A 209 -1.93 13.36 8.94
CA ALA A 209 -2.56 13.56 10.24
C ALA A 209 -2.38 12.34 11.15
N PHE A 210 -2.64 11.14 10.63
CA PHE A 210 -2.71 9.91 11.41
C PHE A 210 -1.35 9.42 11.91
N ILE A 211 -0.23 9.79 11.27
CA ILE A 211 1.12 9.48 11.80
C ILE A 211 1.40 10.11 13.18
N HIS A 212 0.60 11.09 13.61
CA HIS A 212 0.73 11.77 14.90
C HIS A 212 -0.12 11.14 16.01
N GLY A 213 -1.05 10.26 15.66
CA GLY A 213 -1.87 9.49 16.59
C GLY A 213 -1.28 8.10 16.85
N LEU A 214 -1.66 7.50 17.98
CA LEU A 214 -1.36 6.10 18.31
C LEU A 214 -2.60 5.25 18.08
N SER A 215 -2.42 4.02 17.58
CA SER A 215 -3.50 3.03 17.57
C SER A 215 -3.81 2.54 18.99
N ASP A 216 -2.75 2.21 19.73
CA ASP A 216 -2.80 1.83 21.13
C ASP A 216 -1.68 2.54 21.92
N THR A 217 -1.97 2.91 23.17
CA THR A 217 -1.04 3.58 24.08
C THR A 217 -0.23 2.59 24.92
N CYS A 218 -0.62 1.31 24.96
CA CYS A 218 0.04 0.27 25.72
C CYS A 218 1.43 -0.04 25.15
N ARG A 219 2.43 -0.26 26.02
CA ARG A 219 3.66 -0.93 25.63
C ARG A 219 3.42 -2.44 25.59
N PRO A 220 3.95 -3.20 24.62
CA PRO A 220 4.79 -2.74 23.50
C PRO A 220 4.03 -2.23 22.26
N GLN A 221 2.70 -2.24 22.23
CA GLN A 221 1.86 -1.85 21.07
C GLN A 221 1.97 -0.38 20.63
N ASN A 222 2.65 0.46 21.42
CA ASN A 222 2.83 1.87 21.15
C ASN A 222 3.85 2.15 20.03
N ASP A 223 4.28 1.17 19.24
CA ASP A 223 5.03 1.37 18.00
C ASP A 223 4.11 1.57 16.78
N THR A 224 2.85 1.16 16.88
CA THR A 224 1.83 1.28 15.81
C THR A 224 1.15 2.65 15.85
N THR A 225 1.28 3.41 14.75
CA THR A 225 0.54 4.68 14.61
C THR A 225 -0.92 4.43 14.27
N LEU A 226 -1.75 5.47 14.43
CA LEU A 226 -3.12 5.44 13.93
C LEU A 226 -3.15 5.21 12.40
N TRP A 227 -2.16 5.69 11.66
CA TRP A 227 -2.08 5.45 10.22
C TRP A 227 -1.87 3.96 9.91
N ASP A 228 -0.93 3.32 10.60
CA ASP A 228 -0.57 1.92 10.34
C ASP A 228 -1.78 1.02 10.54
N HIS A 229 -2.47 1.19 11.67
CA HIS A 229 -3.71 0.49 11.99
C HIS A 229 -4.83 0.77 10.97
N SER A 230 -5.22 2.03 10.79
CA SER A 230 -6.35 2.34 9.92
C SER A 230 -6.09 2.00 8.46
N TYR A 231 -4.83 2.06 7.98
CA TYR A 231 -4.47 1.65 6.63
C TYR A 231 -4.51 0.12 6.46
N ALA A 232 -4.12 -0.65 7.47
CA ALA A 232 -4.28 -2.10 7.48
C ALA A 232 -5.76 -2.49 7.46
N VAL A 233 -6.59 -1.89 8.32
CA VAL A 233 -8.05 -2.09 8.33
C VAL A 233 -8.67 -1.75 6.98
N ALA A 234 -8.33 -0.60 6.40
CA ALA A 234 -8.82 -0.22 5.07
C ALA A 234 -8.44 -1.22 3.97
N SER A 235 -7.21 -1.74 4.03
CA SER A 235 -6.69 -2.70 3.06
C SER A 235 -7.39 -4.06 3.19
N ILE A 236 -7.63 -4.54 4.41
CA ILE A 236 -8.36 -5.78 4.67
C ILE A 236 -9.84 -5.60 4.27
N ALA A 237 -10.51 -4.55 4.74
CA ALA A 237 -11.91 -4.27 4.42
C ALA A 237 -12.17 -4.19 2.91
N LYS A 238 -11.26 -3.56 2.15
CA LYS A 238 -11.30 -3.51 0.68
C LYS A 238 -11.31 -4.91 0.07
N VAL A 239 -10.38 -5.78 0.46
CA VAL A 239 -10.28 -7.12 -0.17
C VAL A 239 -11.39 -8.06 0.26
N LEU A 240 -11.91 -7.91 1.49
CA LEU A 240 -13.09 -8.64 1.96
C LEU A 240 -14.34 -8.19 1.19
N THR A 241 -14.49 -6.89 0.96
CA THR A 241 -15.56 -6.33 0.12
C THR A 241 -15.49 -6.93 -1.28
N VAL A 242 -14.31 -6.95 -1.90
CA VAL A 242 -14.14 -7.56 -3.23
C VAL A 242 -14.46 -9.05 -3.17
N HIS A 243 -14.00 -9.80 -2.16
CA HIS A 243 -14.37 -11.21 -2.02
C HIS A 243 -15.90 -11.41 -1.99
N ASN A 244 -16.59 -10.62 -1.16
CA ASN A 244 -18.03 -10.73 -0.94
C ASN A 244 -18.87 -10.36 -2.17
N LEU A 245 -18.33 -9.52 -3.06
CA LEU A 245 -18.96 -9.22 -4.36
C LEU A 245 -18.95 -10.41 -5.33
N PHE A 246 -18.03 -11.36 -5.15
CA PHE A 246 -17.84 -12.50 -6.06
C PHE A 246 -18.24 -13.84 -5.44
N CYS A 247 -18.71 -13.87 -4.19
CA CYS A 247 -19.07 -15.11 -3.51
C CYS A 247 -20.59 -15.30 -3.37
N ASP A 248 -20.98 -16.54 -3.09
CA ASP A 248 -22.33 -16.86 -2.65
C ASP A 248 -22.56 -16.37 -1.21
N LYS A 249 -23.82 -16.18 -0.83
CA LYS A 249 -24.21 -15.70 0.50
C LYS A 249 -23.64 -16.52 1.67
N LYS A 250 -23.44 -17.83 1.46
CA LYS A 250 -22.86 -18.74 2.48
C LYS A 250 -21.37 -18.51 2.74
N ASP A 251 -20.66 -17.91 1.78
CA ASP A 251 -19.20 -17.73 1.79
C ASP A 251 -18.80 -16.28 2.11
N ILE A 252 -19.77 -15.43 2.47
CA ILE A 252 -19.52 -14.05 2.89
C ILE A 252 -18.60 -14.04 4.11
N ILE A 253 -17.58 -13.18 4.02
CA ILE A 253 -16.66 -12.86 5.10
C ILE A 253 -17.11 -11.56 5.74
N ASP A 254 -17.81 -11.70 6.86
CA ASP A 254 -18.44 -10.62 7.64
C ASP A 254 -18.16 -10.76 9.15
N ASP A 255 -17.30 -11.69 9.54
CA ASP A 255 -16.88 -11.89 10.93
C ASP A 255 -15.37 -12.13 11.00
N PHE A 256 -14.77 -11.74 12.13
CA PHE A 256 -13.34 -11.88 12.40
C PHE A 256 -12.83 -13.32 12.19
N GLN A 257 -13.58 -14.35 12.61
CA GLN A 257 -13.14 -15.74 12.49
C GLN A 257 -13.12 -16.22 11.03
N LYS A 258 -13.87 -15.54 10.16
CA LYS A 258 -13.92 -15.83 8.73
C LYS A 258 -12.90 -15.04 7.92
N VAL A 259 -12.22 -14.05 8.50
CA VAL A 259 -11.28 -13.19 7.77
C VAL A 259 -10.18 -14.03 7.14
N LYS A 260 -10.14 -14.00 5.81
CA LYS A 260 -9.08 -14.61 5.00
C LYS A 260 -8.82 -13.72 3.80
N TYR A 261 -7.57 -13.65 3.39
CA TYR A 261 -7.12 -12.94 2.20
C TYR A 261 -5.89 -13.63 1.63
N ASP A 262 -5.50 -13.25 0.42
CA ASP A 262 -4.25 -13.71 -0.19
C ASP A 262 -3.23 -12.58 -0.14
N ILE A 263 -1.94 -12.93 -0.12
CA ILE A 263 -0.85 -11.96 -0.31
C ILE A 263 -0.23 -12.21 -1.67
N TRP A 264 -0.17 -11.18 -2.52
CA TRP A 264 0.38 -11.24 -3.86
C TRP A 264 1.62 -10.36 -3.99
N GLY A 265 2.75 -11.01 -4.30
CA GLY A 265 4.04 -10.36 -4.53
C GLY A 265 4.38 -10.26 -6.00
N ILE A 266 4.86 -9.09 -6.39
CA ILE A 266 5.40 -8.81 -7.72
C ILE A 266 6.82 -8.28 -7.53
N GLY A 267 7.80 -9.02 -8.02
CA GLY A 267 9.20 -8.72 -7.74
C GLY A 267 10.17 -8.94 -8.89
N TRP A 268 11.39 -8.48 -8.69
CA TRP A 268 12.51 -8.49 -9.61
C TRP A 268 13.82 -8.37 -8.81
N ASP A 269 14.97 -8.53 -9.47
CA ASP A 269 16.27 -8.29 -8.84
C ASP A 269 16.63 -6.80 -8.93
N GLY A 270 16.08 -6.02 -8.00
CA GLY A 270 16.24 -4.56 -7.95
C GLY A 270 17.66 -4.14 -7.62
N LEU A 271 18.29 -4.81 -6.67
CA LEU A 271 19.68 -4.56 -6.29
C LEU A 271 20.63 -4.79 -7.47
N LYS A 272 20.47 -5.87 -8.23
CA LYS A 272 21.26 -6.10 -9.44
C LYS A 272 20.96 -5.07 -10.52
N PHE A 273 19.69 -4.71 -10.72
CA PHE A 273 19.31 -3.66 -11.66
C PHE A 273 19.98 -2.32 -11.33
N LEU A 274 20.01 -1.92 -10.05
CA LEU A 274 20.65 -0.70 -9.56
C LEU A 274 22.19 -0.75 -9.68
N SER A 275 22.81 -1.88 -9.31
CA SER A 275 24.28 -2.05 -9.29
C SER A 275 24.94 -2.02 -10.67
N TYR A 276 24.15 -2.06 -11.75
CA TYR A 276 24.62 -1.84 -13.11
C TYR A 276 24.92 -0.38 -13.45
N GLY A 277 24.52 0.57 -12.60
CA GLY A 277 24.96 1.95 -12.70
C GLY A 277 26.46 2.09 -12.44
N GLN A 278 27.17 2.81 -13.31
CA GLN A 278 28.60 3.10 -13.11
C GLN A 278 28.83 4.49 -12.50
N LYS A 279 27.84 5.37 -12.62
CA LYS A 279 27.82 6.73 -12.08
C LYS A 279 26.55 6.97 -11.29
N ILE A 280 26.57 7.96 -10.40
CA ILE A 280 25.41 8.37 -9.58
C ILE A 280 24.17 8.60 -10.44
N GLY A 281 24.31 9.32 -11.55
CA GLY A 281 23.19 9.58 -12.47
C GLY A 281 22.56 8.31 -13.05
N ASP A 282 23.33 7.23 -13.21
CA ASP A 282 22.77 5.94 -13.66
C ASP A 282 21.95 5.28 -12.54
N ILE A 283 22.46 5.31 -11.30
CA ILE A 283 21.80 4.70 -10.13
C ILE A 283 20.51 5.45 -9.81
N THR A 284 20.54 6.79 -9.78
CA THR A 284 19.35 7.62 -9.55
C THR A 284 18.29 7.40 -10.63
N ALA A 285 18.69 7.34 -11.92
CA ALA A 285 17.75 7.05 -13.01
C ALA A 285 17.10 5.68 -12.85
N ARG A 286 17.88 4.65 -12.48
CA ARG A 286 17.38 3.29 -12.25
C ARG A 286 16.44 3.22 -11.04
N LYS A 287 16.75 3.90 -9.93
CA LYS A 287 15.84 4.01 -8.78
C LYS A 287 14.51 4.68 -9.15
N LYS A 288 14.56 5.73 -10.00
CA LYS A 288 13.34 6.37 -10.54
C LYS A 288 12.51 5.42 -11.40
N ILE A 289 13.15 4.55 -12.19
CA ILE A 289 12.45 3.51 -12.96
C ILE A 289 11.75 2.51 -12.03
N ILE A 290 12.42 2.02 -10.98
CA ILE A 290 11.80 1.15 -9.96
C ILE A 290 10.57 1.85 -9.34
N ASN A 291 10.70 3.12 -8.96
CA ASN A 291 9.58 3.87 -8.39
C ASN A 291 8.44 4.08 -9.40
N LEU A 292 8.75 4.33 -10.68
CA LEU A 292 7.75 4.43 -11.74
C LEU A 292 6.99 3.12 -11.93
N ILE A 293 7.71 2.00 -11.96
CA ILE A 293 7.12 0.66 -12.04
C ILE A 293 6.17 0.43 -10.88
N LYS A 294 6.61 0.64 -9.64
CA LYS A 294 5.76 0.49 -8.44
C LYS A 294 4.52 1.38 -8.51
N ASN A 295 4.65 2.62 -8.97
CA ASN A 295 3.52 3.53 -9.15
C ASN A 295 2.52 3.03 -10.19
N GLN A 296 2.98 2.50 -11.32
CA GLN A 296 2.11 1.93 -12.36
C GLN A 296 1.40 0.67 -11.87
N ILE A 297 2.10 -0.21 -11.15
CA ILE A 297 1.49 -1.41 -10.55
C ILE A 297 0.42 -1.01 -9.53
N ARG A 298 0.68 -0.03 -8.65
CA ARG A 298 -0.34 0.49 -7.72
C ARG A 298 -1.55 1.05 -8.44
N GLU A 299 -1.34 1.76 -9.55
CA GLU A 299 -2.46 2.29 -10.33
C GLU A 299 -3.34 1.17 -10.90
N ILE A 300 -2.73 0.10 -11.40
CA ILE A 300 -3.45 -1.08 -11.90
C ILE A 300 -4.21 -1.78 -10.76
N VAL A 301 -3.53 -2.15 -9.66
CA VAL A 301 -4.06 -3.05 -8.62
C VAL A 301 -4.90 -2.35 -7.55
N GLU A 302 -4.64 -1.07 -7.27
CA GLU A 302 -5.33 -0.35 -6.20
C GLU A 302 -6.47 0.53 -6.71
N HIS A 303 -6.47 0.88 -8.00
CA HIS A 303 -7.39 1.88 -8.55
C HIS A 303 -8.13 1.40 -9.81
N GLN A 304 -7.43 1.02 -10.88
CA GLN A 304 -8.07 0.59 -12.13
C GLN A 304 -8.86 -0.70 -11.92
N TYR A 305 -8.24 -1.68 -11.26
CA TYR A 305 -8.83 -2.90 -10.76
C TYR A 305 -8.67 -2.86 -9.24
N PRO A 306 -9.62 -2.31 -8.45
CA PRO A 306 -9.43 -2.08 -7.01
C PRO A 306 -9.51 -3.37 -6.19
N VAL A 307 -8.71 -4.37 -6.55
CA VAL A 307 -8.69 -5.71 -5.98
C VAL A 307 -7.80 -5.79 -4.75
N GLY A 308 -6.90 -4.84 -4.53
CA GLY A 308 -5.98 -4.90 -3.40
C GLY A 308 -5.35 -3.56 -3.03
N ASN A 309 -4.50 -3.60 -2.01
CA ASN A 309 -3.70 -2.48 -1.53
C ASN A 309 -2.27 -2.94 -1.23
N THR A 310 -1.28 -2.09 -1.54
CA THR A 310 0.12 -2.32 -1.20
C THR A 310 0.27 -2.27 0.31
N VAL A 311 0.83 -3.33 0.90
CA VAL A 311 1.13 -3.40 2.33
C VAL A 311 2.65 -3.37 2.61
N TYR A 312 3.47 -3.66 1.60
CA TYR A 312 4.92 -3.59 1.70
C TYR A 312 5.54 -3.37 0.30
N GLU A 313 6.64 -2.63 0.25
CA GLU A 313 7.46 -2.49 -0.95
C GLU A 313 8.92 -2.19 -0.59
N ASP A 314 9.83 -2.67 -1.42
CA ASP A 314 11.25 -2.35 -1.34
C ASP A 314 11.82 -2.10 -2.75
N ASP A 315 13.12 -2.30 -2.94
CA ASP A 315 13.75 -2.20 -4.25
C ASP A 315 13.54 -3.44 -5.14
N ASN A 316 13.26 -4.59 -4.53
CA ASN A 316 13.12 -5.87 -5.20
C ASN A 316 11.65 -6.24 -5.47
N GLY A 317 10.68 -5.58 -4.86
CA GLY A 317 9.28 -5.84 -5.18
C GLY A 317 8.27 -4.96 -4.49
N ILE A 318 7.02 -5.25 -4.81
CA ILE A 318 5.82 -4.62 -4.27
C ILE A 318 4.79 -5.72 -3.98
N TYR A 319 4.14 -5.62 -2.83
CA TYR A 319 3.35 -6.71 -2.25
C TYR A 319 1.99 -6.20 -1.79
N PHE A 320 0.96 -6.93 -2.18
CA PHE A 320 -0.43 -6.55 -2.00
C PHE A 320 -1.15 -7.55 -1.13
N VAL A 321 -2.06 -7.07 -0.29
CA VAL A 321 -3.19 -7.87 0.15
C VAL A 321 -4.24 -7.86 -0.96
N VAL A 322 -4.75 -9.04 -1.31
CA VAL A 322 -5.77 -9.28 -2.35
C VAL A 322 -6.85 -10.26 -1.84
N PRO A 323 -7.98 -10.45 -2.53
CA PRO A 323 -9.10 -11.24 -2.01
C PRO A 323 -8.71 -12.71 -1.80
N ALA A 324 -9.39 -13.41 -0.89
CA ALA A 324 -9.09 -14.82 -0.68
C ALA A 324 -9.32 -15.67 -1.95
N ASN A 325 -8.38 -16.58 -2.20
CA ASN A 325 -8.32 -17.45 -3.38
C ASN A 325 -8.33 -16.65 -4.71
N PHE A 326 -7.73 -15.46 -4.73
CA PHE A 326 -7.65 -14.62 -5.93
C PHE A 326 -6.82 -15.28 -7.03
N ILE A 327 -5.80 -16.05 -6.63
CA ILE A 327 -4.91 -16.76 -7.53
C ILE A 327 -5.22 -18.25 -7.44
N PRO A 328 -5.74 -18.89 -8.50
CA PRO A 328 -6.05 -20.31 -8.48
C PRO A 328 -4.80 -21.14 -8.15
N VAL A 329 -4.93 -22.09 -7.22
CA VAL A 329 -3.89 -23.09 -7.00
C VAL A 329 -3.88 -24.03 -8.21
N ALA A 330 -2.71 -24.28 -8.80
CA ALA A 330 -2.60 -25.18 -9.94
C ALA A 330 -3.07 -26.59 -9.56
N GLU A 331 -3.81 -27.25 -10.46
CA GLU A 331 -4.41 -28.58 -10.28
C GLU A 331 -3.38 -29.60 -9.74
N GLY A 332 -3.64 -30.09 -8.52
CA GLY A 332 -2.92 -31.16 -7.86
C GLY A 332 -3.75 -31.64 -6.68
N ASP A 333 -4.62 -32.61 -6.95
CA ASP A 333 -5.42 -33.43 -6.03
C ASP A 333 -5.89 -32.74 -4.73
N ASP A 334 -6.94 -31.92 -4.85
CA ASP A 334 -8.13 -31.94 -3.99
C ASP A 334 -9.05 -30.78 -4.41
N GLU A 335 -10.29 -31.12 -4.81
CA GLU A 335 -11.40 -30.26 -5.26
C GLU A 335 -11.08 -29.14 -6.27
N LYS A 336 -11.74 -29.18 -7.43
CA LYS A 336 -11.80 -28.03 -8.36
C LYS A 336 -12.38 -26.82 -7.62
N GLN A 337 -11.53 -25.97 -7.06
CA GLN A 337 -11.96 -24.68 -6.56
C GLN A 337 -12.52 -23.90 -7.75
N GLU A 338 -13.80 -23.57 -7.67
CA GLU A 338 -14.44 -22.71 -8.66
C GLU A 338 -13.72 -21.36 -8.67
N ASN A 339 -13.11 -21.02 -9.80
CA ASN A 339 -12.43 -19.73 -9.96
C ASN A 339 -13.48 -18.62 -10.10
N LYS A 340 -13.95 -18.12 -8.96
CA LYS A 340 -14.99 -17.07 -8.87
C LYS A 340 -14.58 -15.75 -9.53
N TYR A 341 -13.28 -15.50 -9.73
CA TYR A 341 -12.77 -14.29 -10.34
C TYR A 341 -12.52 -14.43 -11.85
N GLY A 342 -12.70 -15.62 -12.44
CA GLY A 342 -12.38 -15.87 -13.85
C GLY A 342 -10.89 -15.64 -14.16
N ASP A 343 -10.56 -15.16 -15.37
CA ASP A 343 -9.16 -14.87 -15.75
C ASP A 343 -8.65 -13.50 -15.28
N LEU A 344 -9.33 -12.86 -14.31
CA LEU A 344 -8.96 -11.52 -13.84
C LEU A 344 -7.49 -11.45 -13.40
N HIS A 345 -7.03 -12.46 -12.65
CA HIS A 345 -5.63 -12.57 -12.26
C HIS A 345 -4.66 -12.62 -13.46
N GLY A 346 -4.98 -13.42 -14.49
CA GLY A 346 -4.15 -13.56 -15.69
C GLY A 346 -4.11 -12.27 -16.52
N ILE A 347 -5.22 -11.52 -16.55
CA ILE A 347 -5.29 -10.19 -17.17
C ILE A 347 -4.38 -9.20 -16.44
N LEU A 348 -4.50 -9.10 -15.11
CA LEU A 348 -3.65 -8.21 -14.30
C LEU A 348 -2.17 -8.57 -14.43
N GLN A 349 -1.81 -9.86 -14.44
CA GLN A 349 -0.42 -10.29 -14.64
C GLN A 349 0.14 -9.82 -15.99
N LYS A 350 -0.64 -9.95 -17.07
CA LYS A 350 -0.24 -9.50 -18.41
C LYS A 350 -0.09 -7.97 -18.46
N GLU A 351 -1.01 -7.23 -17.87
CA GLU A 351 -0.95 -5.76 -17.82
C GLU A 351 0.23 -5.27 -16.99
N ILE A 352 0.50 -5.90 -15.84
CA ILE A 352 1.63 -5.58 -14.97
C ILE A 352 2.96 -5.91 -15.65
N ALA A 353 3.06 -7.10 -16.28
CA ALA A 353 4.23 -7.45 -17.10
C ALA A 353 4.45 -6.39 -18.18
N LYS A 354 3.35 -5.94 -18.81
CA LYS A 354 3.38 -4.89 -19.81
C LYS A 354 3.76 -3.52 -19.27
N ALA A 355 3.40 -3.16 -18.05
CA ALA A 355 3.84 -1.91 -17.45
C ALA A 355 5.35 -1.96 -17.13
N VAL A 356 5.79 -3.06 -16.52
CA VAL A 356 7.18 -3.25 -16.05
C VAL A 356 8.18 -3.24 -17.20
N TRP A 357 7.91 -3.95 -18.30
CA TRP A 357 8.85 -4.01 -19.42
C TRP A 357 8.93 -2.68 -20.21
N GLU A 358 7.96 -1.78 -20.08
CA GLU A 358 7.84 -0.55 -20.86
C GLU A 358 8.53 0.56 -20.09
N ALA A 359 8.24 0.66 -18.79
CA ALA A 359 8.94 1.54 -17.88
C ALA A 359 10.44 1.24 -17.78
N SER A 360 10.85 -0.03 -17.89
CA SER A 360 12.26 -0.43 -17.81
C SER A 360 13.00 -0.51 -19.14
N ASP A 361 12.31 -0.25 -20.27
CA ASP A 361 12.81 -0.55 -21.62
C ASP A 361 13.23 -2.03 -21.79
N CYS A 362 12.54 -2.98 -21.13
CA CYS A 362 12.82 -4.42 -21.11
C CYS A 362 14.11 -4.80 -20.36
N GLU A 363 14.54 -3.99 -19.39
CA GLU A 363 15.66 -4.36 -18.49
C GLU A 363 15.22 -5.19 -17.28
N ILE A 364 13.93 -5.14 -16.94
CA ILE A 364 13.31 -5.83 -15.83
C ILE A 364 12.17 -6.70 -16.38
N GLN A 365 12.12 -7.94 -15.89
CA GLN A 365 10.98 -8.82 -16.05
C GLN A 365 10.41 -9.14 -14.66
N PRO A 366 9.11 -8.93 -14.41
CA PRO A 366 8.53 -9.21 -13.12
C PRO A 366 8.36 -10.72 -12.93
N GLN A 367 8.53 -11.14 -11.68
CA GLN A 367 8.21 -12.46 -11.16
C GLN A 367 7.02 -12.32 -10.22
N PHE A 368 6.13 -13.31 -10.23
CA PHE A 368 4.92 -13.32 -9.42
C PHE A 368 4.99 -14.46 -8.41
N ALA A 369 4.60 -14.20 -7.17
CA ALA A 369 4.43 -15.22 -6.13
C ALA A 369 3.26 -14.83 -5.22
N TRP A 370 2.68 -15.80 -4.54
CA TRP A 370 1.55 -15.54 -3.66
C TRP A 370 1.47 -16.56 -2.53
N GLN A 371 0.69 -16.20 -1.51
CA GLN A 371 0.26 -17.07 -0.44
C GLN A 371 -1.25 -16.93 -0.29
N SER A 372 -1.97 -18.04 -0.33
CA SER A 372 -3.43 -18.03 -0.22
C SER A 372 -3.92 -18.34 1.20
N ASN A 373 -5.14 -17.90 1.50
CA ASN A 373 -5.82 -18.12 2.77
C ASN A 373 -5.01 -17.65 3.99
N CYS A 374 -4.34 -16.51 3.86
CA CYS A 374 -3.68 -15.82 4.96
C CYS A 374 -4.71 -15.28 5.95
N THR A 375 -4.35 -15.28 7.23
CA THR A 375 -5.12 -14.63 8.30
C THR A 375 -4.32 -13.53 8.99
N GLN A 376 -3.03 -13.41 8.67
CA GLN A 376 -2.11 -12.42 9.20
C GLN A 376 -1.25 -11.80 8.08
N LEU A 377 -0.96 -10.50 8.19
CA LEU A 377 -0.10 -9.81 7.21
C LEU A 377 1.35 -10.31 7.21
N THR A 378 1.81 -10.89 8.32
CA THR A 378 3.15 -11.47 8.48
C THR A 378 3.43 -12.65 7.52
N ASP A 379 2.39 -13.29 6.98
CA ASP A 379 2.51 -14.30 5.93
C ASP A 379 3.24 -13.77 4.67
N ILE A 380 3.37 -12.45 4.52
CA ILE A 380 4.14 -11.80 3.45
C ILE A 380 5.58 -12.32 3.33
N VAL A 381 6.19 -12.75 4.43
CA VAL A 381 7.57 -13.24 4.45
C VAL A 381 7.74 -14.50 3.59
N LYS A 382 6.70 -15.35 3.52
CA LYS A 382 6.66 -16.52 2.62
C LYS A 382 6.68 -16.09 1.15
N VAL A 383 5.98 -15.01 0.83
CA VAL A 383 5.89 -14.45 -0.53
C VAL A 383 7.22 -13.78 -0.92
N ILE A 384 7.82 -12.99 -0.03
CA ILE A 384 9.15 -12.40 -0.21
C ILE A 384 10.19 -13.50 -0.48
N GLY A 385 10.21 -14.55 0.34
CA GLY A 385 11.11 -15.69 0.15
C GLY A 385 10.91 -16.40 -1.19
N SER A 386 9.66 -16.50 -1.67
CA SER A 386 9.33 -17.08 -2.97
C SER A 386 9.75 -16.20 -4.14
N ILE A 387 9.56 -14.87 -4.05
CA ILE A 387 10.06 -13.90 -5.03
C ILE A 387 11.59 -13.98 -5.12
N ASN A 388 12.29 -13.95 -3.99
CA ASN A 388 13.76 -14.02 -3.96
C ASN A 388 14.33 -15.26 -4.65
N LYS A 389 13.63 -16.41 -4.59
CA LYS A 389 14.01 -17.62 -5.33
C LYS A 389 13.78 -17.46 -6.83
N LYS A 390 12.63 -16.91 -7.24
CA LYS A 390 12.26 -16.74 -8.66
C LYS A 390 13.12 -15.68 -9.36
N THR A 391 13.57 -14.65 -8.65
CA THR A 391 14.36 -13.54 -9.22
C THR A 391 15.86 -13.83 -9.35
N GLN A 392 16.33 -15.01 -8.92
CA GLN A 392 17.72 -15.44 -9.14
C GLN A 392 18.10 -15.43 -10.63
N PHE A 393 17.12 -15.71 -11.50
CA PHE A 393 17.26 -15.59 -12.95
C PHE A 393 16.63 -14.28 -13.40
N ARG A 394 17.42 -13.48 -14.14
CA ARG A 394 17.00 -12.15 -14.61
C ARG A 394 15.79 -12.22 -15.56
N PHE A 395 15.75 -13.27 -16.38
CA PHE A 395 14.69 -13.49 -17.36
C PHE A 395 14.17 -14.93 -17.28
N SER A 396 12.87 -15.10 -17.48
CA SER A 396 12.21 -16.38 -17.72
C SER A 396 12.00 -16.60 -19.23
N SER A 397 11.50 -17.78 -19.61
CA SER A 397 11.20 -18.14 -20.99
C SER A 397 9.87 -17.55 -21.52
N ASP A 398 9.40 -16.42 -20.96
CA ASP A 398 8.18 -15.76 -21.41
C ASP A 398 8.32 -15.23 -22.84
N ILE A 399 7.51 -15.74 -23.77
CA ILE A 399 7.64 -15.46 -25.20
C ILE A 399 7.36 -13.99 -25.51
N GLY A 400 6.34 -13.39 -24.89
CA GLY A 400 5.98 -11.99 -25.14
C GLY A 400 7.13 -11.05 -24.77
N PHE A 401 7.75 -11.29 -23.61
CA PHE A 401 8.90 -10.52 -23.16
C PHE A 401 10.08 -10.67 -24.11
N LEU A 402 10.37 -11.91 -24.55
CA LEU A 402 11.47 -12.18 -25.47
C LEU A 402 11.28 -11.53 -26.84
N GLU A 403 10.05 -11.48 -27.37
CA GLU A 403 9.75 -10.80 -28.64
C GLU A 403 10.01 -9.30 -28.56
N LYS A 404 9.52 -8.63 -27.50
CA LYS A 404 9.79 -7.21 -27.24
C LYS A 404 11.27 -6.95 -27.02
N LEU A 405 11.92 -7.79 -26.22
CA LEU A 405 13.35 -7.67 -25.93
C LEU A 405 14.15 -7.76 -27.23
N LYS A 406 13.86 -8.75 -28.10
CA LYS A 406 14.56 -8.98 -29.38
C LYS A 406 14.61 -7.73 -30.24
N GLY A 407 13.49 -7.01 -30.39
CA GLY A 407 13.44 -5.76 -31.15
C GLY A 407 14.29 -4.63 -30.53
N SER A 408 14.62 -4.71 -29.24
CA SER A 408 15.43 -3.72 -28.52
C SER A 408 16.92 -4.05 -28.43
N VAL A 409 17.33 -5.26 -28.83
CA VAL A 409 18.70 -5.78 -28.68
C VAL A 409 19.32 -6.28 -30.00
N GLU A 410 18.93 -5.71 -31.15
CA GLU A 410 19.54 -6.08 -32.43
C GLU A 410 21.00 -5.61 -32.51
N PHE A 411 21.94 -6.54 -32.74
CA PHE A 411 23.37 -6.24 -32.88
C PHE A 411 23.79 -6.27 -34.35
N LYS A 412 24.48 -5.23 -34.80
CA LYS A 412 25.23 -5.22 -36.05
C LYS A 412 26.63 -5.81 -35.86
N LYS A 413 27.24 -6.26 -36.95
CA LYS A 413 28.57 -6.88 -36.92
C LYS A 413 29.61 -5.95 -36.28
N GLY A 414 30.18 -6.40 -35.16
CA GLY A 414 31.22 -5.71 -34.41
C GLY A 414 30.71 -4.85 -33.24
N GLU A 415 29.42 -4.62 -33.09
CA GLU A 415 28.90 -3.85 -31.95
C GLU A 415 29.21 -4.53 -30.62
N GLU A 416 29.65 -3.74 -29.65
CA GLU A 416 29.92 -4.21 -28.29
C GLU A 416 28.66 -4.07 -27.43
N VAL A 417 28.53 -4.89 -26.39
CA VAL A 417 27.43 -4.77 -25.42
C VAL A 417 27.63 -3.52 -24.55
N CYS A 418 26.56 -2.75 -24.35
CA CYS A 418 26.52 -1.59 -23.46
C CYS A 418 26.96 -1.97 -22.04
N SER A 419 27.98 -1.28 -21.53
CA SER A 419 28.58 -1.55 -20.23
C SER A 419 27.69 -1.22 -19.02
N ILE A 420 26.59 -0.48 -19.24
CA ILE A 420 25.60 -0.13 -18.21
C ILE A 420 24.45 -1.14 -18.20
N CYS A 421 23.59 -1.16 -19.22
CA CYS A 421 22.43 -2.08 -19.20
C CYS A 421 22.80 -3.55 -19.37
N ARG A 422 23.97 -3.84 -19.97
CA ARG A 422 24.45 -5.19 -20.32
C ARG A 422 23.49 -5.97 -21.22
N LEU A 423 22.69 -5.27 -22.02
CA LEU A 423 21.69 -5.87 -22.93
C LEU A 423 21.81 -5.37 -24.36
N ARG A 424 21.93 -4.05 -24.55
CA ARG A 424 21.82 -3.41 -25.88
C ARG A 424 23.20 -3.12 -26.49
N PRO A 425 23.31 -2.97 -27.83
CA PRO A 425 24.54 -2.51 -28.45
C PRO A 425 24.94 -1.11 -27.96
N ALA A 426 26.24 -0.89 -27.77
CA ALA A 426 26.80 0.42 -27.50
C ALA A 426 26.77 1.29 -28.76
N ASP A 427 26.49 2.58 -28.60
CA ASP A 427 26.42 3.53 -29.73
C ASP A 427 27.84 3.92 -30.17
N ARG A 428 28.30 3.35 -31.29
CA ARG A 428 29.65 3.54 -31.82
C ARG A 428 29.93 4.99 -32.23
N GLU A 429 28.96 5.67 -32.84
CA GLU A 429 29.15 7.01 -33.40
C GLU A 429 29.24 8.09 -32.31
N LYS A 430 28.50 7.91 -31.21
CA LYS A 430 28.61 8.78 -30.01
C LYS A 430 29.76 8.39 -29.09
N SER A 431 30.42 7.26 -29.34
CA SER A 431 31.56 6.76 -28.57
C SER A 431 32.91 7.21 -29.15
N GLN A 432 33.00 8.38 -29.77
CA GLN A 432 34.28 9.05 -29.98
C GLN A 432 34.85 9.47 -28.62
N GLY A 433 35.54 8.53 -27.96
CA GLY A 433 36.09 8.68 -26.61
C GLY A 433 35.26 7.95 -25.55
N GLU A 434 35.84 6.87 -25.00
CA GLU A 434 35.55 6.19 -23.71
C GLU A 434 34.12 5.68 -23.39
N LYS A 435 33.07 6.11 -24.08
CA LYS A 435 31.68 5.79 -23.71
C LYS A 435 31.11 4.59 -24.47
N LYS A 436 31.35 3.39 -23.94
CA LYS A 436 30.72 2.12 -24.38
C LYS A 436 29.28 1.97 -23.83
N ILE A 437 28.38 2.89 -24.17
CA ILE A 437 27.00 2.92 -23.64
C ILE A 437 25.97 3.05 -24.78
N CYS A 438 24.76 2.52 -24.57
CA CYS A 438 23.66 2.66 -25.53
C CYS A 438 22.91 3.99 -25.36
N GLY A 439 22.18 4.42 -26.39
CA GLY A 439 21.43 5.67 -26.38
C GLY A 439 20.40 5.81 -25.24
N ILE A 440 19.79 4.70 -24.79
CA ILE A 440 18.87 4.70 -23.64
C ILE A 440 19.61 5.04 -22.34
N CYS A 441 20.75 4.40 -22.10
CA CYS A 441 21.56 4.67 -20.90
C CYS A 441 22.15 6.08 -20.92
N ASP A 442 22.58 6.56 -22.09
CA ASP A 442 23.08 7.93 -22.25
C ASP A 442 21.98 8.98 -21.97
N ARG A 443 20.78 8.77 -22.52
CA ARG A 443 19.61 9.63 -22.25
C ARG A 443 19.28 9.71 -20.76
N ARG A 444 19.14 8.56 -20.10
CA ARG A 444 18.84 8.48 -18.65
C ARG A 444 19.88 9.24 -17.82
N ARG A 445 21.16 9.07 -18.15
CA ARG A 445 22.27 9.78 -17.49
C ARG A 445 22.18 11.30 -17.70
N GLY A 446 21.89 11.73 -18.92
CA GLY A 446 21.78 13.15 -19.27
C GLY A 446 20.60 13.87 -18.62
N GLU A 447 19.45 13.20 -18.51
CA GLU A 447 18.25 13.72 -17.85
C GLU A 447 18.49 13.93 -16.34
N GLU A 448 19.17 12.99 -15.69
CA GLU A 448 19.47 13.07 -14.25
C GLU A 448 20.57 14.07 -13.90
N ALA A 449 21.57 14.25 -14.78
CA ALA A 449 22.58 15.28 -14.60
C ALA A 449 21.97 16.70 -14.56
N LYS A 450 20.81 16.91 -15.20
CA LYS A 450 20.06 18.18 -15.16
C LYS A 450 19.22 18.32 -13.89
N LYS A 451 18.50 17.26 -13.48
CA LYS A 451 17.58 17.31 -12.33
C LYS A 451 18.26 17.29 -10.95
N ASN A 452 19.39 16.59 -10.81
CA ASN A 452 20.11 16.53 -9.53
C ASN A 452 20.71 17.89 -9.09
N ARG A 453 20.74 18.91 -9.96
CA ARG A 453 21.09 20.28 -9.56
C ARG A 453 19.96 21.00 -8.82
N ASP A 454 18.71 20.59 -9.02
CA ASP A 454 17.54 21.36 -8.61
C ASP A 454 16.76 20.74 -7.43
N GLU A 455 16.91 19.44 -7.15
CA GLU A 455 16.04 18.68 -6.21
C GLU A 455 16.70 18.24 -4.88
N VAL A 456 17.98 18.53 -4.63
CA VAL A 456 18.64 18.07 -3.39
C VAL A 456 18.29 19.00 -2.23
N GLY A 457 17.33 18.57 -1.42
CA GLY A 457 17.01 19.20 -0.12
C GLY A 457 18.25 19.27 0.78
N ILE A 458 18.36 20.37 1.52
CA ILE A 458 19.53 20.99 2.19
C ILE A 458 20.31 20.09 3.20
N LYS A 459 20.05 18.78 3.33
CA LYS A 459 20.68 17.91 4.37
C LYS A 459 21.39 16.64 3.88
N GLN A 460 21.38 16.33 2.59
CA GLN A 460 22.08 15.16 2.05
C GLN A 460 22.84 15.53 0.79
N THR A 461 23.94 14.83 0.51
CA THR A 461 24.76 15.04 -0.69
C THR A 461 25.02 13.74 -1.41
N ILE A 462 25.12 13.83 -2.73
CA ILE A 462 25.53 12.74 -3.61
C ILE A 462 27.05 12.70 -3.83
N PHE A 463 27.77 13.72 -3.38
CA PHE A 463 29.21 13.85 -3.58
C PHE A 463 29.96 13.42 -2.33
N ILE A 464 30.85 12.43 -2.48
CA ILE A 464 31.66 11.94 -1.35
C ILE A 464 32.55 13.05 -0.77
N ASP A 465 33.03 13.95 -1.63
CA ASP A 465 33.89 15.08 -1.26
C ASP A 465 33.20 16.07 -0.30
N GLU A 466 31.88 16.03 -0.20
CA GLU A 466 31.10 16.84 0.73
C GLU A 466 30.90 16.18 2.11
N ILE A 467 31.29 14.90 2.28
CA ILE A 467 31.18 14.13 3.52
C ILE A 467 32.51 13.57 4.05
N VAL A 468 33.61 13.76 3.32
CA VAL A 468 34.95 13.38 3.78
C VAL A 468 35.40 14.26 4.96
N ASP A 469 36.27 13.72 5.81
CA ASP A 469 36.89 14.50 6.88
C ASP A 469 37.86 15.57 6.34
N GLN A 470 38.41 16.40 7.24
CA GLN A 470 39.39 17.45 6.90
C GLN A 470 40.66 16.92 6.19
N TYR A 471 40.89 15.61 6.16
CA TYR A 471 42.00 14.94 5.50
C TYR A 471 41.57 14.19 4.23
N GLN A 472 40.37 14.44 3.70
CA GLN A 472 39.81 13.79 2.51
C GLN A 472 39.60 12.27 2.68
N ARG A 473 39.26 11.83 3.90
CA ARG A 473 38.99 10.42 4.20
C ARG A 473 37.52 10.19 4.48
N ALA A 474 37.00 9.07 3.98
CA ALA A 474 35.67 8.55 4.30
C ALA A 474 35.77 7.06 4.66
N ALA A 475 34.89 6.60 5.54
CA ALA A 475 34.71 5.19 5.85
C ALA A 475 33.29 4.76 5.45
N LEU A 476 33.19 3.78 4.54
CA LEU A 476 31.92 3.15 4.23
C LEU A 476 31.71 1.96 5.17
N ILE A 477 30.71 2.05 6.04
CA ILE A 477 30.30 0.95 6.92
C ILE A 477 29.06 0.32 6.29
N VAL A 478 29.18 -0.96 5.90
CA VAL A 478 28.06 -1.77 5.41
C VAL A 478 27.77 -2.85 6.45
N ALA A 479 26.54 -2.88 6.94
CA ALA A 479 26.04 -3.92 7.83
C ALA A 479 24.82 -4.58 7.20
N LYS A 480 24.70 -5.90 7.36
CA LYS A 480 23.50 -6.67 7.02
C LYS A 480 23.05 -7.39 8.30
N PHE A 481 21.84 -7.11 8.74
CA PHE A 481 21.18 -7.89 9.79
C PHE A 481 20.45 -9.05 9.13
N ASP A 482 20.78 -10.27 9.54
CA ASP A 482 20.09 -11.48 9.08
C ASP A 482 18.83 -11.68 9.93
N LEU A 483 17.77 -10.95 9.57
CA LEU A 483 16.49 -10.98 10.28
C LEU A 483 15.53 -12.04 9.73
N ASP A 484 15.97 -12.90 8.81
CA ASP A 484 15.12 -13.88 8.13
C ASP A 484 14.40 -14.80 9.13
N GLN A 485 15.06 -15.18 10.23
CA GLN A 485 14.44 -15.97 11.30
C GLN A 485 13.49 -15.16 12.18
N TRP A 486 13.82 -13.90 12.46
CA TRP A 486 12.99 -13.01 13.29
C TRP A 486 11.69 -12.61 12.58
N LEU A 487 11.73 -12.51 11.26
CA LEU A 487 10.57 -12.18 10.43
C LEU A 487 9.58 -13.35 10.24
N ASN A 488 9.93 -14.58 10.65
CA ASN A 488 9.04 -15.74 10.49
C ASN A 488 7.86 -15.77 11.49
N GLY A 489 7.72 -14.75 12.35
CA GLY A 489 6.79 -14.75 13.48
C GLY A 489 7.31 -15.59 14.63
#